data_AF-A0A2N3W6H0-F1
#
_entry.id   AF-A0A2N3W6H0-F1
#
_cell.length_a   1.000
_cell.length_b   1.000
_cell.length_c   1.000
_cell.angle_alpha   90.00
_cell.angle_beta   90.00
_cell.angle_gamma   90.00
#
_symmetry.space_group_name_H-M   'P 1'
#
loop_
_entity.id
_entity.type
_entity.pdbx_description
1 polymer ?
#
loop_
_entity_poly.entity_id
_entity_poly.type
_entity_poly.pdbx_seq_one_letter_code
_entity_poly.pdbx_strand_id
1 'polypeptide(L)'
;MLVTQLALVSETDEITPSQLTRVAAALQKQAIRDFAPLWQIPASVDAFDSLHDVPVGYWPMIVRDDIGEPGAAGVHMDKNGQPFSLIQYSDSWSLTASHEMLEMLGDPWGNRLVAGQSPKKGQGVVEFLVEVADPSEAPENGYTINGFLVSDFFTPNFYDPVQAPGVRYSFTGKLDGPRKILDGGYLSWREPVSDHWWQQIWFGTKNPTFRDLGKLTARTGSLRSAIDARTKTNERIAASGPESDRFAAARTLTAAVKETTASRADLWRSQIEELKAGQVTEGTWEGGKAEHG
;
A
#
# COMPACT_ATOMS: atom_id res chain seq x y z
N MET A 1 -20.20 2.55 -9.28
CA MET A 1 -19.42 1.49 -8.61
C MET A 1 -19.69 1.59 -7.12
N LEU A 2 -19.73 0.47 -6.41
CA LEU A 2 -19.82 0.47 -4.95
C LEU A 2 -18.45 0.83 -4.37
N VAL A 3 -18.43 1.53 -3.23
CA VAL A 3 -17.19 1.87 -2.52
C VAL A 3 -16.73 0.64 -1.76
N THR A 4 -15.46 0.26 -1.93
CA THR A 4 -14.83 -0.78 -1.12
C THR A 4 -14.43 -0.20 0.23
N GLN A 5 -14.86 -0.84 1.33
CA GLN A 5 -14.55 -0.37 2.69
C GLN A 5 -13.51 -1.27 3.33
N LEU A 6 -12.42 -0.68 3.84
CA LEU A 6 -11.37 -1.39 4.56
C LEU A 6 -11.32 -0.96 6.03
N ALA A 7 -11.05 -1.91 6.91
CA ALA A 7 -10.97 -1.70 8.35
C ALA A 7 -9.54 -1.95 8.83
N LEU A 8 -8.84 -0.92 9.30
CA LEU A 8 -7.54 -1.07 9.92
C LEU A 8 -7.70 -1.33 11.43
N VAL A 9 -7.20 -2.46 11.90
CA VAL A 9 -7.26 -2.89 13.30
C VAL A 9 -5.88 -3.32 13.77
N SER A 10 -5.55 -3.02 15.02
CA SER A 10 -4.33 -3.48 15.67
C SER A 10 -4.65 -4.49 16.77
N GLU A 11 -3.97 -5.63 16.75
CA GLU A 11 -3.93 -6.61 17.84
C GLU A 11 -2.49 -6.75 18.39
N THR A 12 -1.84 -5.60 18.61
CA THR A 12 -0.51 -5.51 19.22
C THR A 12 -0.46 -4.31 20.17
N ASP A 13 0.28 -4.43 21.27
CA ASP A 13 0.49 -3.34 22.23
C ASP A 13 1.51 -2.29 21.73
N GLU A 14 2.21 -2.57 20.63
CA GLU A 14 3.23 -1.68 20.04
C GLU A 14 2.61 -0.48 19.31
N ILE A 15 1.32 -0.54 18.94
CA ILE A 15 0.64 0.52 18.18
C ILE A 15 -0.35 1.26 19.09
N THR A 16 -0.08 2.54 19.35
CA THR A 16 -1.05 3.38 20.05
C THR A 16 -2.29 3.68 19.20
N PRO A 17 -3.48 3.92 19.80
CA PRO A 17 -4.68 4.34 19.06
C PRO A 17 -4.46 5.61 18.21
N SER A 18 -3.65 6.55 18.72
CA SER A 18 -3.27 7.75 17.98
C SER A 18 -2.38 7.47 16.76
N GLN A 19 -1.53 6.45 16.81
CA GLN A 19 -0.75 6.02 15.64
C GLN A 19 -1.65 5.30 14.64
N LEU A 20 -2.49 4.37 15.09
CA LEU A 20 -3.43 3.63 14.25
C LEU A 20 -4.32 4.57 13.42
N THR A 21 -4.96 5.55 14.05
CA THR A 21 -5.83 6.53 13.38
C THR A 21 -5.06 7.44 12.41
N ARG A 22 -3.82 7.84 12.74
CA ARG A 22 -2.99 8.64 11.83
C ARG A 22 -2.51 7.84 10.61
N VAL A 23 -2.21 6.56 10.77
CA VAL A 23 -1.87 5.66 9.65
C VAL A 23 -3.11 5.40 8.81
N ALA A 24 -4.26 5.09 9.40
CA ALA A 24 -5.53 4.96 8.67
C ALA A 24 -5.83 6.21 7.84
N ALA A 25 -5.62 7.41 8.38
CA ALA A 25 -5.79 8.66 7.63
C ALA A 25 -4.79 8.84 6.47
N ALA A 26 -3.60 8.24 6.55
CA ALA A 26 -2.64 8.21 5.44
C ALA A 26 -3.07 7.20 4.35
N LEU A 27 -3.47 5.99 4.75
CA LEU A 27 -3.98 4.96 3.85
C LEU A 27 -5.27 5.38 3.16
N GLN A 28 -6.19 6.03 3.88
CA GLN A 28 -7.40 6.61 3.32
C GLN A 28 -7.10 7.64 2.22
N LYS A 29 -6.08 8.50 2.43
CA LYS A 29 -5.62 9.44 1.40
C LYS A 29 -5.04 8.70 0.21
N GLN A 30 -4.24 7.67 0.43
CA GLN A 30 -3.68 6.86 -0.65
C GLN A 30 -4.80 6.20 -1.48
N ALA A 31 -5.77 5.56 -0.84
CA ALA A 31 -6.90 4.91 -1.49
C ALA A 31 -7.70 5.88 -2.37
N ILE A 32 -8.09 7.05 -1.84
CA ILE A 32 -8.96 8.01 -2.55
C ILE A 32 -8.19 8.85 -3.57
N ARG A 33 -7.06 9.43 -3.16
CA ARG A 33 -6.34 10.43 -3.97
C ARG A 33 -5.41 9.79 -4.99
N ASP A 34 -4.76 8.69 -4.62
CA ASP A 34 -3.67 8.12 -5.42
C ASP A 34 -4.15 6.92 -6.24
N PHE A 35 -4.76 5.94 -5.57
CA PHE A 35 -5.11 4.66 -6.20
C PHE A 35 -6.39 4.73 -7.02
N ALA A 36 -7.50 5.21 -6.42
CA ALA A 36 -8.81 5.23 -7.04
C ALA A 36 -8.85 5.92 -8.42
N PRO A 37 -8.18 7.07 -8.67
CA PRO A 37 -8.22 7.71 -9.99
C PRO A 37 -7.52 6.91 -11.09
N LEU A 38 -6.51 6.11 -10.73
CA LEU A 38 -5.71 5.32 -11.67
C LEU A 38 -6.32 3.96 -11.95
N TRP A 39 -6.85 3.30 -10.92
CA TRP A 39 -7.43 1.96 -11.01
C TRP A 39 -8.95 1.95 -11.14
N GLN A 40 -9.59 3.11 -10.97
CA GLN A 40 -11.05 3.29 -10.96
C GLN A 40 -11.74 2.46 -9.87
N ILE A 41 -11.12 2.36 -8.70
CA ILE A 41 -11.62 1.58 -7.56
C ILE A 41 -11.85 2.54 -6.39
N PRO A 42 -13.07 3.04 -6.19
CA PRO A 42 -13.37 3.90 -5.06
C PRO A 42 -13.28 3.09 -3.75
N ALA A 43 -12.52 3.59 -2.78
CA ALA A 43 -12.33 2.90 -1.50
C ALA A 43 -12.24 3.84 -0.30
N SER A 44 -12.60 3.34 0.89
CA SER A 44 -12.43 3.98 2.18
C SER A 44 -11.59 3.12 3.13
N VAL A 45 -10.88 3.76 4.06
CA VAL A 45 -10.09 3.10 5.10
C VAL A 45 -10.41 3.77 6.43
N ASP A 46 -10.97 3.00 7.34
CA ASP A 46 -11.34 3.45 8.68
C ASP A 46 -10.56 2.67 9.74
N ALA A 47 -10.16 3.33 10.83
CA ALA A 47 -9.55 2.67 11.99
C ALA A 47 -10.64 2.21 12.96
N PHE A 48 -10.51 1.00 13.49
CA PHE A 48 -11.37 0.47 14.54
C PHE A 48 -10.54 0.03 15.75
N ASP A 49 -11.11 0.17 16.94
CA ASP A 49 -10.43 -0.15 18.21
C ASP A 49 -10.22 -1.66 18.35
N SER A 50 -11.19 -2.46 17.88
CA SER A 50 -11.11 -3.91 17.86
C SER A 50 -11.79 -4.53 16.64
N LEU A 51 -11.50 -5.81 16.38
CA LEU A 51 -12.23 -6.60 15.37
C LEU A 51 -13.73 -6.70 15.65
N HIS A 52 -14.16 -6.59 16.91
CA HIS A 52 -15.56 -6.62 17.30
C HIS A 52 -16.33 -5.36 16.85
N ASP A 53 -15.62 -4.28 16.55
CA ASP A 53 -16.21 -3.02 16.11
C ASP A 53 -16.31 -2.91 14.58
N VAL A 54 -15.72 -3.86 13.83
CA VAL A 54 -15.68 -3.84 12.37
C VAL A 54 -17.07 -4.14 11.78
N PRO A 55 -17.65 -3.20 11.00
CA PRO A 55 -18.96 -3.42 10.39
C PRO A 55 -18.92 -4.55 9.35
N VAL A 56 -20.04 -5.27 9.23
CA VAL A 56 -20.21 -6.30 8.21
C VAL A 56 -19.96 -5.71 6.82
N GLY A 57 -19.12 -6.38 6.03
CA GLY A 57 -18.78 -5.99 4.65
C GLY A 57 -17.43 -5.30 4.51
N TYR A 58 -16.86 -4.74 5.59
CA TYR A 58 -15.51 -4.19 5.58
C TYR A 58 -14.47 -5.29 5.39
N TRP A 59 -13.39 -4.99 4.65
CA TRP A 59 -12.23 -5.86 4.48
C TRP A 59 -11.21 -5.58 5.58
N PRO A 60 -10.99 -6.50 6.53
CA PRO A 60 -10.09 -6.27 7.65
C PRO A 60 -8.62 -6.24 7.21
N MET A 61 -7.85 -5.32 7.78
CA MET A 61 -6.40 -5.22 7.71
C MET A 61 -5.90 -5.27 9.15
N ILE A 62 -5.34 -6.41 9.54
CA ILE A 62 -5.12 -6.75 10.95
C ILE A 62 -3.62 -6.77 11.22
N VAL A 63 -3.15 -5.86 12.08
CA VAL A 63 -1.74 -5.80 12.48
C VAL A 63 -1.49 -6.65 13.72
N ARG A 64 -0.53 -7.58 13.67
CA ARG A 64 -0.19 -8.50 14.78
C ARG A 64 1.32 -8.66 14.90
N ASP A 65 1.82 -8.99 16.10
CA ASP A 65 3.25 -9.26 16.32
C ASP A 65 3.72 -10.54 15.58
N ASP A 66 2.88 -11.57 15.65
CA ASP A 66 3.06 -12.84 14.95
C ASP A 66 1.77 -13.20 14.22
N ILE A 67 1.90 -13.50 12.93
CA ILE A 67 0.82 -13.89 12.04
C ILE A 67 0.72 -15.42 11.91
N GLY A 68 1.57 -16.18 12.60
CA GLY A 68 1.41 -17.62 12.87
C GLY A 68 1.64 -18.55 11.68
N GLU A 69 2.07 -18.01 10.53
CA GLU A 69 2.22 -18.76 9.29
C GLU A 69 3.63 -18.53 8.71
N PRO A 70 4.58 -19.47 8.88
CA PRO A 70 5.89 -19.39 8.24
C PRO A 70 5.72 -19.32 6.72
N GLY A 71 5.97 -18.15 6.13
CA GLY A 71 5.85 -17.90 4.70
C GLY A 71 4.48 -17.46 4.18
N ALA A 72 3.35 -17.59 4.90
CA ALA A 72 2.03 -17.21 4.37
C ALA A 72 1.61 -15.78 4.76
N ALA A 73 2.54 -14.83 4.66
CA ALA A 73 2.30 -13.46 5.05
C ALA A 73 1.73 -12.69 3.85
N GLY A 74 0.45 -12.28 3.91
CA GLY A 74 -0.21 -11.56 2.80
C GLY A 74 -1.72 -11.35 2.94
N VAL A 75 -2.38 -11.26 1.78
CA VAL A 75 -3.84 -11.21 1.62
C VAL A 75 -4.42 -12.62 1.67
N HIS A 76 -5.51 -12.77 2.44
CA HIS A 76 -6.25 -14.02 2.65
C HIS A 76 -7.75 -13.83 2.43
N MET A 77 -8.44 -14.96 2.28
CA MET A 77 -9.90 -15.00 2.19
C MET A 77 -10.48 -15.64 3.46
N ASP A 78 -11.53 -15.03 4.00
CA ASP A 78 -12.33 -15.69 5.04
C ASP A 78 -13.11 -16.89 4.46
N LYS A 79 -13.86 -17.60 5.32
CA LYS A 79 -14.68 -18.76 4.92
C LYS A 79 -15.78 -18.45 3.89
N ASN A 80 -16.12 -17.18 3.70
CA ASN A 80 -17.15 -16.71 2.77
C ASN A 80 -16.55 -16.05 1.51
N GLY A 81 -15.21 -16.03 1.37
CA GLY A 81 -14.53 -15.38 0.25
C GLY A 81 -14.37 -13.87 0.40
N GLN A 82 -14.51 -13.33 1.61
CA GLN A 82 -14.22 -11.94 1.93
C GLN A 82 -12.70 -11.73 2.06
N PRO A 83 -12.12 -10.74 1.37
CA PRO A 83 -10.71 -10.38 1.55
C PRO A 83 -10.41 -9.84 2.94
N PHE A 84 -9.27 -10.25 3.48
CA PHE A 84 -8.62 -9.64 4.64
C PHE A 84 -7.10 -9.75 4.51
N SER A 85 -6.35 -8.93 5.23
CA SER A 85 -4.89 -9.04 5.29
C SER A 85 -4.39 -9.19 6.71
N LEU A 86 -3.32 -9.98 6.85
CA LEU A 86 -2.54 -10.11 8.09
C LEU A 86 -1.21 -9.39 7.90
N ILE A 87 -1.00 -8.35 8.72
CA ILE A 87 0.17 -7.49 8.64
C ILE A 87 1.05 -7.77 9.86
N GLN A 88 2.23 -8.30 9.63
CA GLN A 88 3.19 -8.44 10.71
C GLN A 88 3.70 -7.07 11.15
N TYR A 89 3.70 -6.82 12.46
CA TYR A 89 4.24 -5.61 13.03
C TYR A 89 5.74 -5.49 12.73
N SER A 90 6.14 -4.27 12.38
CA SER A 90 7.52 -3.78 12.36
C SER A 90 7.47 -2.27 12.59
N ASP A 91 8.60 -1.63 12.89
CA ASP A 91 8.67 -0.17 12.99
C ASP A 91 8.11 0.55 11.74
N SER A 92 8.19 -0.12 10.58
CA SER A 92 7.73 0.37 9.29
C SER A 92 6.38 -0.17 8.84
N TRP A 93 5.56 -0.73 9.74
CA TRP A 93 4.32 -1.46 9.40
C TRP A 93 3.32 -0.69 8.50
N SER A 94 3.37 0.65 8.48
CA SER A 94 2.55 1.45 7.56
C SER A 94 2.85 1.15 6.08
N LEU A 95 4.09 0.78 5.77
CA LEU A 95 4.51 0.34 4.44
C LEU A 95 3.82 -0.98 4.07
N THR A 96 3.91 -1.99 4.94
CA THR A 96 3.26 -3.30 4.73
C THR A 96 1.74 -3.15 4.68
N ALA A 97 1.13 -2.35 5.57
CA ALA A 97 -0.31 -2.10 5.54
C ALA A 97 -0.77 -1.41 4.24
N SER A 98 0.03 -0.48 3.71
CA SER A 98 -0.19 0.14 2.41
C SER A 98 -0.07 -0.86 1.28
N HIS A 99 0.96 -1.70 1.30
CA HIS A 99 1.18 -2.77 0.32
C HIS A 99 -0.06 -3.68 0.23
N GLU A 100 -0.48 -4.26 1.35
CA GLU A 100 -1.62 -5.17 1.43
C GLU A 100 -2.94 -4.53 1.01
N MET A 101 -3.15 -3.26 1.39
CA MET A 101 -4.33 -2.50 0.95
C MET A 101 -4.37 -2.38 -0.57
N LEU A 102 -3.25 -2.01 -1.20
CA LEU A 102 -3.16 -1.84 -2.65
C LEU A 102 -3.38 -3.16 -3.38
N GLU A 103 -2.81 -4.25 -2.85
CA GLU A 103 -2.99 -5.61 -3.39
C GLU A 103 -4.43 -6.08 -3.35
N MET A 104 -5.11 -5.91 -2.21
CA MET A 104 -6.53 -6.21 -2.07
C MET A 104 -7.38 -5.35 -2.99
N LEU A 105 -7.07 -4.07 -3.17
CA LEU A 105 -7.83 -3.21 -4.06
C LEU A 105 -7.64 -3.60 -5.54
N GLY A 106 -6.41 -3.89 -5.97
CA GLY A 106 -6.09 -4.22 -7.37
C GLY A 106 -6.57 -5.61 -7.81
N ASP A 107 -6.48 -6.59 -6.91
CA ASP A 107 -7.00 -7.94 -7.10
C ASP A 107 -7.49 -8.52 -5.75
N PRO A 108 -8.79 -8.31 -5.44
CA PRO A 108 -9.39 -8.69 -4.17
C PRO A 108 -9.28 -10.17 -3.84
N TRP A 109 -9.28 -11.03 -4.84
CA TRP A 109 -9.28 -12.49 -4.63
C TRP A 109 -7.90 -13.12 -4.79
N GLY A 110 -6.86 -12.33 -5.10
CA GLY A 110 -5.50 -12.81 -5.34
C GLY A 110 -5.40 -13.84 -6.47
N ASN A 111 -6.29 -13.76 -7.47
CA ASN A 111 -6.36 -14.73 -8.57
C ASN A 111 -6.48 -14.06 -9.95
N ARG A 112 -6.36 -12.72 -10.02
CA ARG A 112 -6.52 -11.98 -11.27
C ARG A 112 -5.28 -12.15 -12.14
N LEU A 113 -5.51 -12.63 -13.36
CA LEU A 113 -4.48 -12.77 -14.38
C LEU A 113 -4.68 -11.76 -15.51
N VAL A 114 -3.58 -11.20 -16.00
CA VAL A 114 -3.57 -10.31 -17.17
C VAL A 114 -2.58 -10.84 -18.20
N ALA A 115 -3.03 -10.99 -19.44
CA ALA A 115 -2.18 -11.43 -20.54
C ALA A 115 -1.20 -10.32 -20.96
N GLY A 116 0.05 -10.69 -21.25
CA GLY A 116 1.03 -9.77 -21.82
C GLY A 116 2.28 -10.47 -22.33
N GLN A 117 3.14 -9.73 -23.03
CA GLN A 117 4.41 -10.28 -23.53
C GLN A 117 5.36 -10.59 -22.38
N SER A 118 5.89 -11.81 -22.31
CA SER A 118 6.85 -12.20 -21.27
C SER A 118 8.10 -11.32 -21.28
N PRO A 119 8.60 -10.87 -20.11
CA PRO A 119 9.91 -10.22 -20.00
C PRO A 119 11.07 -11.21 -20.25
N LYS A 120 10.82 -12.52 -20.15
CA LYS A 120 11.83 -13.55 -20.34
C LYS A 120 11.95 -13.92 -21.82
N LYS A 121 13.14 -13.69 -22.40
CA LYS A 121 13.44 -14.11 -23.79
C LYS A 121 13.14 -15.59 -24.00
N GLY A 122 12.53 -15.90 -25.15
CA GLY A 122 12.14 -17.24 -25.54
C GLY A 122 10.72 -17.65 -25.11
N GLN A 123 10.04 -16.85 -24.28
CA GLN A 123 8.62 -17.03 -23.99
C GLN A 123 7.74 -16.12 -24.86
N GLY A 124 6.50 -16.54 -25.08
CA GLY A 124 5.48 -15.78 -25.81
C GLY A 124 4.64 -14.88 -24.90
N VAL A 125 3.34 -14.83 -25.18
CA VAL A 125 2.34 -14.22 -24.30
C VAL A 125 2.15 -15.11 -23.08
N VAL A 126 2.15 -14.49 -21.91
CA VAL A 126 2.03 -15.13 -20.59
C VAL A 126 0.92 -14.48 -19.79
N GLU A 127 0.54 -15.10 -18.67
CA GLU A 127 -0.49 -14.60 -17.76
C GLU A 127 0.16 -14.08 -16.49
N PHE A 128 0.27 -12.76 -16.36
CA PHE A 128 0.79 -12.10 -15.16
C PHE A 128 -0.23 -12.16 -14.04
N LEU A 129 0.23 -12.49 -12.83
CA LEU A 129 -0.54 -12.26 -11.62
C LEU A 129 -0.57 -10.75 -11.34
N VAL A 130 -1.75 -10.23 -10.98
CA VAL A 130 -1.88 -8.81 -10.65
C VAL A 130 -1.45 -8.58 -9.21
N GLU A 131 -0.20 -8.11 -9.09
CA GLU A 131 0.43 -7.77 -7.82
C GLU A 131 0.92 -6.31 -7.87
N VAL A 132 0.03 -5.37 -7.56
CA VAL A 132 0.17 -3.94 -7.94
C VAL A 132 1.35 -3.22 -7.29
N ALA A 133 1.77 -3.64 -6.10
CA ALA A 133 2.86 -3.04 -5.33
C ALA A 133 4.18 -3.81 -5.48
N ASP A 134 4.14 -5.10 -5.85
CA ASP A 134 5.31 -6.00 -5.90
C ASP A 134 6.47 -5.51 -6.77
N PRO A 135 6.24 -4.98 -8.00
CA PRO A 135 7.35 -4.49 -8.82
C PRO A 135 8.15 -3.35 -8.20
N SER A 136 7.59 -2.66 -7.22
CA SER A 136 8.19 -1.53 -6.50
C SER A 136 8.16 -1.71 -4.98
N GLU A 137 8.05 -2.93 -4.47
CA GLU A 137 7.73 -3.20 -3.05
C GLU A 137 8.79 -2.68 -2.06
N ALA A 138 10.04 -2.53 -2.52
CA ALA A 138 11.13 -2.19 -1.63
C ALA A 138 10.87 -0.83 -0.94
N PRO A 139 11.23 -0.68 0.34
CA PRO A 139 11.02 0.55 1.09
C PRO A 139 11.62 1.80 0.41
N GLU A 140 12.75 1.65 -0.26
CA GLU A 140 13.43 2.71 -1.02
C GLU A 140 12.59 3.24 -2.21
N ASN A 141 11.70 2.40 -2.72
CA ASN A 141 10.79 2.71 -3.81
C ASN A 141 9.49 3.34 -3.33
N GLY A 142 9.17 3.28 -2.04
CA GLY A 142 8.00 3.92 -1.45
C GLY A 142 8.02 5.46 -1.51
N TYR A 143 6.94 6.03 -0.99
CA TYR A 143 6.76 7.48 -0.84
C TYR A 143 6.05 7.79 0.49
N THR A 144 5.85 9.07 0.81
CA THR A 144 5.26 9.46 2.10
C THR A 144 3.89 10.13 1.96
N ILE A 145 3.01 9.81 2.91
CA ILE A 145 1.72 10.47 3.10
C ILE A 145 1.56 10.78 4.59
N ASN A 146 1.27 12.04 4.93
CA ASN A 146 1.20 12.51 6.32
C ASN A 146 2.45 12.16 7.15
N GLY A 147 3.61 12.03 6.50
CA GLY A 147 4.86 11.61 7.12
C GLY A 147 5.12 10.11 7.13
N PHE A 148 4.10 9.25 7.01
CA PHE A 148 4.27 7.80 7.01
C PHE A 148 4.76 7.29 5.66
N LEU A 149 5.66 6.31 5.69
CA LEU A 149 6.10 5.58 4.50
C LEU A 149 4.99 4.64 4.04
N VAL A 150 4.69 4.68 2.74
CA VAL A 150 3.67 3.88 2.04
C VAL A 150 4.24 3.34 0.73
N SER A 151 3.68 2.24 0.23
CA SER A 151 4.14 1.57 -0.98
C SER A 151 3.78 2.37 -2.23
N ASP A 152 4.68 2.39 -3.21
CA ASP A 152 4.33 2.75 -4.60
C ASP A 152 3.57 1.57 -5.24
N PHE A 153 2.87 1.85 -6.34
CA PHE A 153 2.11 0.84 -7.07
C PHE A 153 2.11 1.14 -8.57
N PHE A 154 1.95 0.10 -9.38
CA PHE A 154 1.85 0.25 -10.82
C PHE A 154 0.46 0.72 -11.29
N THR A 155 0.40 1.39 -12.44
CA THR A 155 -0.87 1.76 -13.10
C THR A 155 -1.32 0.66 -14.06
N PRO A 156 -2.57 0.64 -14.54
CA PRO A 156 -3.00 -0.33 -15.57
C PRO A 156 -2.11 -0.37 -16.82
N ASN A 157 -1.46 0.75 -17.17
CA ASN A 157 -0.51 0.84 -18.30
C ASN A 157 0.75 -0.03 -18.10
N PHE A 158 1.01 -0.54 -16.89
CA PHE A 158 2.09 -1.50 -16.61
C PHE A 158 2.09 -2.69 -17.58
N TYR A 159 0.92 -3.07 -18.09
CA TYR A 159 0.76 -4.17 -19.03
C TYR A 159 0.76 -3.74 -20.51
N ASP A 160 1.02 -2.48 -20.83
CA ASP A 160 1.10 -1.99 -22.23
C ASP A 160 2.14 -2.77 -23.04
N PRO A 161 1.90 -3.06 -24.32
CA PRO A 161 2.80 -3.90 -25.11
C PRO A 161 4.19 -3.28 -25.29
N VAL A 162 4.28 -1.95 -25.34
CA VAL A 162 5.52 -1.19 -25.53
C VAL A 162 5.51 0.09 -24.69
N GLN A 163 6.69 0.61 -24.39
CA GLN A 163 6.82 1.89 -23.73
C GLN A 163 6.40 3.03 -24.66
N ALA A 164 5.59 3.95 -24.16
CA ALA A 164 5.23 5.20 -24.84
C ALA A 164 5.65 6.46 -24.04
N PRO A 165 6.07 7.55 -24.71
CA PRO A 165 6.38 8.82 -24.06
C PRO A 165 5.18 9.40 -23.31
N GLY A 166 5.42 9.97 -22.13
CA GLY A 166 4.38 10.60 -21.30
C GLY A 166 3.45 9.62 -20.59
N VAL A 167 3.62 8.30 -20.78
CA VAL A 167 2.86 7.28 -20.05
C VAL A 167 3.51 7.00 -18.71
N ARG A 168 2.67 6.99 -17.67
CA ARG A 168 3.05 6.67 -16.30
C ARG A 168 2.73 5.20 -16.01
N TYR A 169 3.73 4.42 -15.59
CA TYR A 169 3.59 2.99 -15.25
C TYR A 169 3.52 2.71 -13.74
N SER A 170 3.87 3.68 -12.90
CA SER A 170 3.71 3.65 -11.43
C SER A 170 3.20 4.98 -10.91
N PHE A 171 2.58 5.02 -9.73
CA PHE A 171 2.11 6.27 -9.16
C PHE A 171 3.23 7.29 -8.98
N THR A 172 4.40 6.88 -8.48
CA THR A 172 5.54 7.81 -8.36
C THR A 172 6.24 8.08 -9.70
N GLY A 173 6.05 7.21 -10.70
CA GLY A 173 6.75 7.27 -11.99
C GLY A 173 8.14 6.64 -11.98
N LYS A 174 8.53 5.93 -10.91
CA LYS A 174 9.81 5.21 -10.83
C LYS A 174 9.89 4.02 -11.80
N LEU A 175 8.78 3.31 -12.03
CA LEU A 175 8.68 2.35 -13.12
C LEU A 175 8.70 3.10 -14.46
N ASP A 176 9.81 2.98 -15.17
CA ASP A 176 10.11 3.69 -16.42
C ASP A 176 9.62 2.96 -17.68
N GLY A 177 8.85 1.88 -17.53
CA GLY A 177 8.31 1.12 -18.65
C GLY A 177 7.40 -0.03 -18.22
N PRO A 178 6.70 -0.66 -19.17
CA PRO A 178 5.78 -1.76 -18.89
C PRO A 178 6.54 -3.02 -18.44
N ARG A 179 5.95 -3.79 -17.52
CA ARG A 179 6.48 -5.07 -17.00
C ARG A 179 7.93 -5.02 -16.49
N LYS A 180 8.36 -3.85 -16.01
CA LYS A 180 9.65 -3.67 -15.34
C LYS A 180 9.49 -3.80 -13.83
N ILE A 181 10.58 -4.10 -13.15
CA ILE A 181 10.66 -4.12 -11.69
C ILE A 181 11.79 -3.18 -11.25
N LEU A 182 11.72 -2.70 -10.02
CA LEU A 182 12.76 -1.93 -9.35
C LEU A 182 13.61 -2.85 -8.47
N ASP A 183 14.75 -2.33 -8.00
CA ASP A 183 15.57 -3.02 -7.02
C ASP A 183 14.74 -3.27 -5.74
N GLY A 184 14.83 -4.50 -5.24
CA GLY A 184 14.02 -5.04 -4.16
C GLY A 184 12.59 -5.44 -4.54
N GLY A 185 12.21 -5.44 -5.83
CA GLY A 185 10.88 -5.87 -6.29
C GLY A 185 10.86 -7.15 -7.12
N TYR A 186 9.65 -7.60 -7.48
CA TYR A 186 9.45 -8.77 -8.34
C TYR A 186 8.18 -8.71 -9.20
N LEU A 187 8.07 -9.65 -10.13
CA LEU A 187 6.92 -9.85 -11.02
C LEU A 187 6.72 -11.35 -11.25
N SER A 188 5.48 -11.83 -11.09
CA SER A 188 5.10 -13.24 -11.25
C SER A 188 4.21 -13.47 -12.47
N TRP A 189 4.40 -14.57 -13.19
CA TRP A 189 3.52 -14.98 -14.28
C TRP A 189 3.48 -16.49 -14.49
N ARG A 190 2.38 -16.97 -15.07
CA ARG A 190 2.26 -18.32 -15.61
C ARG A 190 2.59 -18.32 -17.09
N GLU A 191 3.43 -19.26 -17.52
CA GLU A 191 3.73 -19.53 -18.93
C GLU A 191 2.84 -20.68 -19.43
N PRO A 192 1.83 -20.42 -20.29
CA PRO A 192 0.79 -21.41 -20.59
C PRO A 192 1.25 -22.66 -21.35
N VAL A 193 2.37 -22.63 -22.09
CA VAL A 193 2.83 -23.81 -22.88
C VAL A 193 3.41 -24.89 -21.97
N SER A 194 4.24 -24.51 -21.01
CA SER A 194 4.83 -25.41 -20.02
C SER A 194 3.95 -25.58 -18.78
N ASP A 195 3.04 -24.63 -18.52
CA ASP A 195 2.28 -24.48 -17.27
C ASP A 195 3.18 -24.19 -16.05
N HIS A 196 4.39 -23.70 -16.28
CA HIS A 196 5.29 -23.27 -15.22
C HIS A 196 4.95 -21.85 -14.78
N TRP A 197 5.03 -21.63 -13.48
CA TRP A 197 5.10 -20.31 -12.90
C TRP A 197 6.54 -19.81 -12.91
N TRP A 198 6.70 -18.56 -13.30
CA TRP A 198 7.98 -17.87 -13.39
C TRP A 198 7.92 -16.58 -12.60
N GLN A 199 9.09 -16.15 -12.15
CA GLN A 199 9.29 -14.85 -11.54
C GLN A 199 10.49 -14.15 -12.15
N GLN A 200 10.41 -12.82 -12.21
CA GLN A 200 11.57 -11.95 -12.29
C GLN A 200 11.73 -11.31 -10.91
N ILE A 201 12.89 -11.47 -10.29
CA ILE A 201 13.20 -10.90 -8.97
C ILE A 201 14.41 -9.97 -9.06
N TRP A 202 14.47 -8.96 -8.21
CA TRP A 202 15.65 -8.11 -8.05
C TRP A 202 16.02 -7.97 -6.58
N PHE A 203 16.43 -9.06 -5.93
CA PHE A 203 16.73 -9.06 -4.50
C PHE A 203 18.22 -9.14 -4.23
N GLY A 204 18.82 -8.04 -3.76
CA GLY A 204 20.22 -8.00 -3.32
C GLY A 204 21.23 -8.33 -4.42
N THR A 205 20.83 -8.22 -5.68
CA THR A 205 21.67 -8.50 -6.86
C THR A 205 21.88 -7.24 -7.70
N LYS A 206 22.97 -7.19 -8.47
CA LYS A 206 23.23 -6.05 -9.37
C LYS A 206 22.20 -5.90 -10.49
N ASN A 207 21.61 -7.00 -10.94
CA ASN A 207 20.64 -7.04 -12.03
C ASN A 207 19.47 -7.97 -11.64
N PRO A 208 18.28 -7.76 -12.22
CA PRO A 208 17.16 -8.67 -12.02
C PRO A 208 17.44 -10.05 -12.63
N THR A 209 16.90 -11.09 -12.01
CA THR A 209 17.09 -12.49 -12.41
C THR A 209 15.76 -13.23 -12.56
N PHE A 210 15.74 -14.23 -13.43
CA PHE A 210 14.57 -15.08 -13.63
C PHE A 210 14.64 -16.34 -12.77
N ARG A 211 13.51 -16.70 -12.16
CA ARG A 211 13.31 -17.93 -11.38
C ARG A 211 12.19 -18.75 -11.98
N ASP A 212 12.42 -20.04 -12.16
CA ASP A 212 11.38 -21.02 -12.46
C ASP A 212 10.82 -21.54 -11.13
N LEU A 213 9.54 -21.33 -10.87
CA LEU A 213 8.84 -21.86 -9.70
C LEU A 213 8.26 -23.25 -9.97
N GLY A 214 8.28 -23.72 -11.22
CA GLY A 214 7.69 -24.97 -11.62
C GLY A 214 6.16 -24.89 -11.72
N LYS A 215 5.53 -26.06 -11.80
CA LYS A 215 4.07 -26.17 -11.95
C LYS A 215 3.37 -26.02 -10.60
N LEU A 216 2.31 -25.23 -10.58
CA LEU A 216 1.43 -25.13 -9.42
C LEU A 216 0.30 -26.16 -9.57
N THR A 217 0.49 -27.36 -9.03
CA THR A 217 -0.44 -28.49 -9.20
C THR A 217 -1.56 -28.54 -8.15
N ALA A 218 -1.32 -27.97 -6.96
CA ALA A 218 -2.29 -27.82 -5.90
C ALA A 218 -1.96 -26.57 -5.07
N ARG A 219 -2.98 -25.89 -4.55
CA ARG A 219 -2.83 -24.78 -3.62
C ARG A 219 -3.99 -24.71 -2.64
N THR A 220 -3.71 -24.22 -1.45
CA THR A 220 -4.73 -23.74 -0.50
C THR A 220 -4.80 -22.22 -0.67
N GLY A 221 -6.00 -21.66 -0.83
CA GLY A 221 -6.16 -20.21 -1.02
C GLY A 221 -5.89 -19.73 -2.45
N SER A 222 -5.42 -18.48 -2.55
CA SER A 222 -5.30 -17.74 -3.82
C SER A 222 -3.99 -18.01 -4.57
N LEU A 223 -3.89 -17.57 -5.83
CA LEU A 223 -2.61 -17.59 -6.56
C LEU A 223 -1.56 -16.74 -5.85
N ARG A 224 -1.94 -15.55 -5.39
CA ARG A 224 -1.08 -14.65 -4.63
C ARG A 224 -0.54 -15.33 -3.37
N SER A 225 -1.41 -15.92 -2.56
CA SER A 225 -0.98 -16.63 -1.34
C SER A 225 0.02 -17.76 -1.64
N ALA A 226 -0.12 -18.46 -2.79
CA ALA A 226 0.83 -19.50 -3.19
C ALA A 226 2.18 -18.95 -3.68
N ILE A 227 2.17 -17.76 -4.29
CA ILE A 227 3.37 -17.02 -4.68
C ILE A 227 4.08 -16.45 -3.44
N ASP A 228 3.35 -15.77 -2.56
CA ASP A 228 3.85 -15.21 -1.30
C ASP A 228 4.52 -16.26 -0.43
N ALA A 229 3.95 -17.47 -0.36
CA ALA A 229 4.55 -18.62 0.36
C ALA A 229 5.99 -18.94 -0.09
N ARG A 230 6.31 -18.69 -1.36
CA ARG A 230 7.66 -18.91 -1.93
C ARG A 230 8.53 -17.67 -1.89
N THR A 231 7.90 -16.51 -2.03
CA THR A 231 8.56 -15.22 -2.13
C THR A 231 8.90 -14.67 -0.75
N LYS A 232 8.07 -14.88 0.26
CA LYS A 232 8.14 -14.30 1.61
C LYS A 232 8.02 -12.77 1.60
N THR A 233 7.08 -12.25 0.80
CA THR A 233 6.88 -10.82 0.51
C THR A 233 6.80 -9.96 1.77
N ASN A 234 5.83 -10.21 2.63
CA ASN A 234 5.67 -9.45 3.87
C ASN A 234 6.83 -9.59 4.85
N GLU A 235 7.43 -10.78 4.98
CA GLU A 235 8.64 -10.95 5.81
C GLU A 235 9.78 -10.06 5.30
N ARG A 236 10.00 -9.99 3.98
CA ARG A 236 11.04 -9.12 3.39
C ARG A 236 10.74 -7.64 3.60
N ILE A 237 9.50 -7.20 3.37
CA ILE A 237 9.11 -5.80 3.56
C ILE A 237 9.27 -5.41 5.02
N ALA A 238 8.77 -6.23 5.95
CA ALA A 238 8.90 -5.99 7.39
C ALA A 238 10.37 -5.98 7.87
N ALA A 239 11.22 -6.83 7.30
CA ALA A 239 12.65 -6.88 7.64
C ALA A 239 13.46 -5.71 7.04
N SER A 240 13.19 -5.33 5.79
CA SER A 240 13.96 -4.29 5.10
C SER A 240 13.48 -2.87 5.37
N GLY A 241 12.20 -2.69 5.71
CA GLY A 241 11.58 -1.40 5.97
C GLY A 241 12.30 -0.58 7.04
N PRO A 242 12.51 -1.11 8.25
CA PRO A 242 13.16 -0.38 9.35
C PRO A 242 14.60 0.06 9.03
N GLU A 243 15.29 -0.69 8.17
CA GLU A 243 16.70 -0.46 7.79
C GLU A 243 16.86 0.55 6.63
N SER A 244 15.77 1.00 6.01
CA SER A 244 15.83 1.83 4.81
C SER A 244 16.02 3.32 5.11
N ASP A 245 16.76 4.00 4.23
CA ASP A 245 16.97 5.46 4.29
C ASP A 245 15.63 6.19 4.10
N ARG A 246 14.74 5.66 3.24
CA ARG A 246 13.39 6.19 3.07
C ARG A 246 12.58 6.14 4.36
N PHE A 247 12.67 5.05 5.12
CA PHE A 247 11.99 4.96 6.39
C PHE A 247 12.58 5.92 7.42
N ALA A 248 13.91 6.04 7.51
CA ALA A 248 14.55 7.02 8.39
C ALA A 248 14.10 8.46 8.08
N ALA A 249 14.02 8.82 6.79
CA ALA A 249 13.49 10.11 6.35
C ALA A 249 12.00 10.27 6.70
N ALA A 250 11.19 9.23 6.51
CA ALA A 250 9.77 9.23 6.85
C ALA A 250 9.54 9.39 8.37
N ARG A 251 10.35 8.76 9.22
CA ARG A 251 10.30 8.94 10.68
C ARG A 251 10.53 10.41 11.07
N THR A 252 11.54 11.03 10.46
CA THR A 252 11.84 12.46 10.67
C THR A 252 10.65 13.33 10.25
N LEU A 253 10.07 13.06 9.08
CA LEU A 253 8.90 13.79 8.59
C LEU A 253 7.67 13.57 9.48
N THR A 254 7.46 12.36 9.97
CA THR A 254 6.36 12.02 10.89
C THR A 254 6.46 12.82 12.18
N ALA A 255 7.66 12.99 12.73
CA ALA A 255 7.89 13.82 13.91
C ALA A 255 7.56 15.30 13.64
N ALA A 256 8.03 15.85 12.51
CA ALA A 256 7.74 17.24 12.13
C ALA A 256 6.24 17.48 11.87
N VAL A 257 5.55 16.52 11.24
CA VAL A 257 4.09 16.58 11.04
C VAL A 257 3.36 16.54 12.39
N LYS A 258 3.81 15.72 13.34
CA LYS A 258 3.23 15.66 14.69
C LYS A 258 3.38 16.99 15.42
N GLU A 259 4.54 17.62 15.36
CA GLU A 259 4.80 18.94 15.95
C GLU A 259 3.90 20.03 15.33
N THR A 260 3.84 20.08 14.00
CA THR A 260 2.99 21.04 13.27
C THR A 260 1.51 20.84 13.61
N THR A 261 1.06 19.59 13.71
CA THR A 261 -0.32 19.26 14.07
C THR A 261 -0.63 19.68 15.51
N ALA A 262 0.30 19.48 16.45
CA ALA A 262 0.14 19.91 17.84
C ALA A 262 0.04 21.44 17.94
N SER A 263 0.94 22.17 17.27
CA SER A 263 0.88 23.64 17.22
C SER A 263 -0.46 24.15 16.68
N ARG A 264 -0.97 23.53 15.60
CA ARG A 264 -2.28 23.89 15.04
C ARG A 264 -3.43 23.54 15.98
N ALA A 265 -3.32 22.44 16.73
CA ALA A 265 -4.31 22.08 17.74
C ALA A 265 -4.36 23.10 18.89
N ASP A 266 -3.21 23.62 19.32
CA ASP A 266 -3.16 24.65 20.36
C ASP A 266 -3.78 25.97 19.89
N LEU A 267 -3.55 26.36 18.63
CA LEU A 267 -4.24 27.51 18.02
C LEU A 267 -5.77 27.33 18.03
N TRP A 268 -6.26 26.14 17.66
CA TRP A 268 -7.70 25.86 17.71
C TRP A 268 -8.24 25.89 19.14
N ARG A 269 -7.49 25.39 20.13
CA ARG A 269 -7.90 25.47 21.54
C ARG A 269 -8.02 26.91 22.02
N SER A 270 -7.03 27.76 21.72
CA SER A 270 -7.08 29.18 22.06
C SER A 270 -8.29 29.86 21.40
N GLN A 271 -8.51 29.62 20.10
CA GLN A 271 -9.66 30.16 19.38
C GLN A 271 -11.00 29.70 19.99
N ILE A 272 -11.11 28.44 20.41
CA ILE A 272 -12.31 27.91 21.07
C ILE A 272 -12.56 28.61 22.40
N GLU A 273 -11.52 28.85 23.21
CA GLU A 273 -11.67 29.55 24.49
C GLU A 273 -12.04 31.03 24.29
N GLU A 274 -11.49 31.72 23.29
CA GLU A 274 -11.89 33.08 22.92
C GLU A 274 -13.38 33.16 22.53
N LEU A 275 -13.83 32.24 21.67
CA LEU A 275 -15.23 32.15 21.26
C LEU A 275 -16.16 31.87 22.44
N LYS A 276 -15.76 30.98 23.38
CA LYS A 276 -16.53 30.70 24.60
C LYS A 276 -16.57 31.89 25.56
N ALA A 277 -15.53 32.70 25.58
CA ALA A 277 -15.47 33.94 26.38
C ALA A 277 -16.29 35.10 25.77
N GLY A 278 -16.91 34.90 24.60
CA GLY A 278 -17.64 35.95 23.89
C GLY A 278 -16.70 37.02 23.29
N GLN A 279 -15.41 36.75 23.22
CA GLN A 279 -14.43 37.62 22.59
C GLN A 279 -14.45 37.33 21.09
N VAL A 280 -15.29 38.04 20.35
CA VAL A 280 -15.22 38.06 18.89
C VAL A 280 -14.21 39.13 18.51
N THR A 281 -12.97 38.71 18.26
CA THR A 281 -11.95 39.59 17.69
C THR A 281 -12.35 39.89 16.24
N GLU A 282 -12.81 41.10 15.94
CA GLU A 282 -12.97 41.54 14.55
C GLU A 282 -11.62 41.47 13.84
N GLY A 283 -11.61 40.99 12.59
CA GLY A 283 -10.38 40.90 11.81
C GLY A 283 -9.78 42.30 11.62
N THR A 284 -8.53 42.49 12.04
CA THR A 284 -7.76 43.69 11.72
C THR A 284 -7.20 43.54 10.30
N TRP A 285 -7.63 44.42 9.40
CA TRP A 285 -7.19 44.44 8.00
C TRP A 285 -6.15 45.54 7.81
N GLU A 286 -4.90 45.20 7.48
CA GLU A 286 -3.93 46.19 7.02
C GLU A 286 -4.06 46.43 5.50
N GLY A 287 -4.17 47.70 5.10
CA GLY A 287 -4.15 48.12 3.68
C GLY A 287 -5.49 48.15 2.94
N GLY A 288 -6.59 47.75 3.58
CA GLY A 288 -7.94 47.95 3.03
C GLY A 288 -8.42 49.39 3.23
N LYS A 289 -8.70 50.12 2.16
CA LYS A 289 -9.49 51.36 2.29
C LYS A 289 -10.88 50.96 2.79
N ALA A 290 -11.26 51.44 3.96
CA ALA A 290 -12.65 51.40 4.39
C ALA A 290 -13.49 52.20 3.38
N GLU A 291 -14.31 51.54 2.59
CA GLU A 291 -15.37 52.20 1.85
C GLU A 291 -16.49 52.55 2.85
N HIS A 292 -16.40 53.76 3.39
CA HIS A 292 -17.54 54.45 3.95
C HIS A 292 -17.76 55.72 3.13
N GLY A 293 -19.00 55.85 2.63
CA GLY A 293 -19.44 56.93 1.74
C GLY A 293 -19.54 58.30 2.38
#